data_AF-A0A7C1TVM4-F1
#
_entry.id   AF-A0A7C1TVM4-F1
#
_cell.length_a   1.000
_cell.length_b   1.000
_cell.length_c   1.000
_cell.angle_alpha   90.00
_cell.angle_beta   90.00
_cell.angle_gamma   90.00
#
_symmetry.space_group_name_H-M   'P 1'
#
loop_
_entity.id
_entity.type
_entity.pdbx_description
1 polymer ?
#
loop_
_entity_poly.entity_id
_entity_poly.type
_entity_poly.pdbx_seq_one_letter_code
_entity_poly.pdbx_strand_id
1 'polypeptide(L)'
;MRKLLLSITLLSGLFAATAVAERASFGAGLGVLYNGVGINLARMDGADFKYVALGCTTLGYSASYGTTSNCGIGVGWMRSDILSDSGRHGLGIHLGITYNSHENRDQVEVFAGLPYVYFFSGMDTTGLNLGLTPYLGRHNDENRAGFLLNLGYQF
;
A
#
# COMPACT_ATOMS: atom_id res chain seq x y z
N MET A 1 5.57 -33.72 -8.45
CA MET A 1 4.90 -32.98 -7.35
C MET A 1 5.66 -32.98 -6.02
N ARG A 2 6.70 -33.81 -5.82
CA ARG A 2 7.43 -33.92 -4.54
C ARG A 2 8.60 -32.94 -4.34
N LYS A 3 8.94 -32.13 -5.36
CA LYS A 3 10.04 -31.14 -5.31
C LYS A 3 9.59 -29.71 -4.94
N LEU A 4 8.28 -29.43 -4.89
CA LEU A 4 7.76 -28.10 -4.57
C LEU A 4 7.60 -27.85 -3.05
N LEU A 5 7.54 -28.92 -2.26
CA LEU A 5 7.36 -28.85 -0.81
C LEU A 5 8.64 -28.48 -0.05
N LEU A 6 9.83 -28.64 -0.65
CA LEU A 6 11.10 -28.29 0.01
C LEU A 6 11.46 -26.80 -0.10
N SER A 7 10.82 -26.04 -0.99
CA SER A 7 11.10 -24.61 -1.16
C SER A 7 10.34 -23.73 -0.17
N ILE A 8 9.26 -24.22 0.42
CA ILE A 8 8.44 -23.45 1.38
C ILE A 8 9.09 -23.45 2.78
N THR A 9 9.83 -24.50 3.14
CA THR A 9 10.49 -24.63 4.45
C THR A 9 11.80 -23.85 4.58
N LEU A 10 12.38 -23.33 3.49
CA LEU A 10 13.58 -22.48 3.57
C LEU A 10 13.27 -21.00 3.80
N LEU A 11 12.01 -20.55 3.60
CA LEU A 11 11.63 -19.15 3.75
C LEU A 11 11.27 -18.77 5.21
N SER A 12 11.02 -19.76 6.06
CA SER A 12 10.74 -19.56 7.49
C SER A 12 11.99 -19.27 8.34
N GLY A 13 13.20 -19.41 7.77
CA GLY A 13 14.47 -19.20 8.47
C GLY A 13 15.04 -17.77 8.43
N LEU A 14 14.45 -16.85 7.65
CA LEU A 14 14.98 -15.49 7.44
C LEU A 14 14.41 -14.43 8.41
N PHE A 15 13.50 -14.81 9.32
CA PHE A 15 12.91 -13.90 10.30
C PHE A 15 13.45 -14.10 11.73
N ALA A 16 14.72 -14.48 11.85
CA ALA A 16 15.42 -14.46 13.13
C ALA A 16 15.81 -13.02 13.50
N ALA A 17 14.98 -12.43 14.37
CA ALA A 17 15.09 -11.19 15.13
C ALA A 17 16.39 -10.35 15.00
N THR A 18 16.20 -9.07 14.65
CA THR A 18 16.99 -7.98 15.24
C THR A 18 16.07 -7.22 16.19
N ALA A 19 16.41 -7.24 17.49
CA ALA A 19 15.78 -6.41 18.49
C ALA A 19 16.39 -5.00 18.36
N VAL A 20 15.69 -4.13 17.64
CA VAL A 20 15.79 -2.67 17.74
C VAL A 20 14.38 -2.17 18.00
N ALA A 21 14.21 -1.07 18.71
CA ALA A 21 12.92 -0.46 19.09
C ALA A 21 12.09 0.07 17.88
N GLU A 22 12.18 -0.61 16.74
CA GLU A 22 11.50 -0.36 15.48
C GLU A 22 10.40 -1.40 15.35
N ARG A 23 9.14 -0.96 15.32
CA ARG A 23 8.01 -1.88 15.13
C ARG A 23 7.76 -2.06 13.64
N ALA A 24 7.99 -3.27 13.15
CA ALA A 24 7.45 -3.67 11.86
C ALA A 24 5.93 -3.84 12.00
N SER A 25 5.19 -3.35 11.02
CA SER A 25 3.74 -3.46 10.95
C SER A 25 3.35 -3.94 9.56
N PHE A 26 2.26 -4.68 9.48
CA PHE A 26 1.72 -5.20 8.23
C PHE A 26 0.26 -4.81 8.13
N GLY A 27 -0.21 -4.44 6.95
CA GLY A 27 -1.61 -4.05 6.76
C GLY A 27 -2.20 -4.63 5.50
N ALA A 28 -3.53 -4.70 5.46
CA ALA A 28 -4.29 -5.05 4.26
C ALA A 28 -5.51 -4.12 4.12
N GLY A 29 -5.87 -3.80 2.89
CA GLY A 29 -6.99 -2.89 2.66
C GLY A 29 -7.11 -2.39 1.23
N LEU A 30 -7.81 -1.28 1.08
CA LEU A 30 -8.02 -0.53 -0.14
C LEU A 30 -7.51 0.91 0.00
N GLY A 31 -6.95 1.48 -1.06
CA GLY A 31 -6.44 2.86 -1.11
C GLY A 31 -4.93 2.94 -1.37
N VAL A 32 -4.35 4.14 -1.25
CA VAL A 32 -2.91 4.34 -1.55
C VAL A 32 -2.00 3.68 -0.52
N LEU A 33 -2.47 3.48 0.72
CA LEU A 33 -1.70 2.73 1.71
C LEU A 33 -1.45 1.29 1.27
N TYR A 34 -2.27 0.76 0.35
CA TYR A 34 -2.26 -0.61 -0.11
C TYR A 34 -2.06 -0.71 -1.63
N ASN A 35 -1.67 0.41 -2.28
CA ASN A 35 -1.52 0.55 -3.73
C ASN A 35 -2.74 0.05 -4.54
N GLY A 36 -3.95 0.45 -4.12
CA GLY A 36 -5.21 -0.11 -4.60
C GLY A 36 -5.78 -1.07 -3.57
N VAL A 37 -6.27 -2.24 -3.99
CA VAL A 37 -6.62 -3.34 -3.09
C VAL A 37 -5.38 -4.20 -2.90
N GLY A 38 -4.89 -4.33 -1.67
CA GLY A 38 -3.62 -4.96 -1.44
C GLY A 38 -3.16 -4.97 0.01
N ILE A 39 -1.83 -4.99 0.16
CA ILE A 39 -1.13 -5.09 1.44
C ILE A 39 -0.06 -4.02 1.57
N ASN A 40 0.34 -3.73 2.80
CA ASN A 40 1.50 -2.92 3.11
C ASN A 40 2.41 -3.59 4.14
N LEU A 41 3.68 -3.24 4.07
CA LEU A 41 4.68 -3.51 5.09
C LEU A 41 5.26 -2.18 5.51
N ALA A 42 5.13 -1.86 6.78
CA ALA A 42 5.52 -0.59 7.35
C ALA A 42 6.57 -0.78 8.44
N ARG A 43 7.45 0.22 8.54
CA ARG A 43 8.35 0.42 9.67
C ARG A 43 7.87 1.66 10.42
N MET A 44 7.69 1.47 11.72
CA MET A 44 7.25 2.50 12.64
C MET A 44 8.38 2.93 13.58
N ASP A 45 8.59 4.24 13.66
CA ASP A 45 9.60 4.87 14.51
C ASP A 45 9.02 6.14 15.11
N GLY A 46 8.54 6.05 16.35
CA GLY A 46 7.79 7.13 17.00
C GLY A 46 6.56 7.56 16.17
N ALA A 47 6.56 8.82 15.74
CA ALA A 47 5.49 9.38 14.90
C ALA A 47 5.65 9.07 13.41
N ASP A 48 6.71 8.40 12.96
CA ASP A 48 6.94 8.08 11.55
C ASP A 48 6.37 6.70 11.18
N PHE A 49 5.66 6.65 10.05
CA PHE A 49 5.17 5.45 9.39
C PHE A 49 5.69 5.42 7.96
N LYS A 50 6.72 4.61 7.70
CA LYS A 50 7.34 4.44 6.38
C LYS A 50 6.94 3.08 5.84
N TYR A 51 6.39 3.00 4.64
CA TYR A 51 5.82 1.75 4.14
C TYR A 51 6.11 1.48 2.68
N VAL A 52 6.10 0.19 2.35
CA VAL A 52 5.98 -0.31 0.98
C VAL A 52 4.62 -0.97 0.83
N ALA A 53 3.98 -0.80 -0.32
CA ALA A 53 2.65 -1.28 -0.62
C ALA A 53 2.66 -2.10 -1.90
N LEU A 54 1.84 -3.15 -1.94
CA LEU A 54 1.66 -4.02 -3.09
C LEU A 54 0.16 -4.25 -3.28
N GLY A 55 -0.36 -3.96 -4.46
CA GLY A 55 -1.80 -4.06 -4.69
C GLY A 55 -2.19 -3.83 -6.14
N CYS A 56 -3.49 -3.92 -6.38
CA CYS A 56 -4.09 -3.73 -7.68
C CYS A 56 -5.20 -2.68 -7.62
N THR A 57 -5.15 -1.69 -8.51
CA THR A 57 -6.14 -0.60 -8.60
C THR A 57 -7.38 -1.03 -9.37
N THR A 58 -7.23 -1.95 -10.33
CA THR A 58 -8.34 -2.55 -11.06
C THR A 58 -8.10 -4.05 -11.24
N LEU A 59 -9.13 -4.85 -10.92
CA LEU A 59 -9.22 -6.27 -11.23
C LEU A 59 -10.55 -6.48 -11.95
N GLY A 60 -10.49 -6.79 -13.23
CA GLY A 60 -11.67 -6.94 -14.08
C GLY A 60 -11.54 -8.14 -14.99
N TYR A 61 -12.63 -8.89 -15.16
CA TYR A 61 -12.74 -9.93 -16.17
C TYR A 61 -13.81 -9.52 -17.17
N SER A 62 -13.46 -9.52 -18.45
CA SER A 62 -14.41 -9.31 -19.54
C SER A 62 -14.37 -10.49 -20.50
N ALA A 63 -15.54 -10.98 -20.90
CA ALA A 63 -15.67 -12.06 -21.87
C ALA A 63 -15.10 -11.68 -23.26
N SER A 64 -14.98 -10.37 -23.55
CA SER A 64 -14.46 -9.85 -24.82
C SER A 64 -12.97 -9.51 -24.79
N TYR A 65 -12.41 -9.19 -23.61
CA TYR A 65 -11.05 -8.65 -23.47
C TYR A 65 -10.15 -9.44 -22.50
N GLY A 66 -10.67 -10.51 -21.90
CA GLY A 66 -9.93 -11.36 -20.96
C GLY A 66 -9.80 -10.75 -19.55
N THR A 67 -8.79 -11.21 -18.81
CA THR A 67 -8.48 -10.73 -17.46
C THR A 67 -7.60 -9.48 -17.53
N THR A 68 -8.06 -8.42 -16.87
CA THR A 68 -7.39 -7.12 -16.79
C THR A 68 -6.99 -6.89 -15.35
N SER A 69 -5.70 -6.68 -15.13
CA SER A 69 -5.14 -6.39 -13.81
C SER A 69 -4.20 -5.20 -13.94
N ASN A 70 -4.44 -4.16 -13.16
CA ASN A 70 -3.51 -3.04 -13.02
C ASN A 70 -2.93 -3.12 -11.61
N CYS A 71 -1.78 -3.79 -11.51
CA CYS A 71 -1.14 -4.08 -10.24
C CYS A 71 0.23 -3.43 -10.19
N GLY A 72 0.70 -3.16 -8.99
CA GLY A 72 2.07 -2.70 -8.84
C GLY A 72 2.46 -2.45 -7.40
N ILE A 73 3.44 -1.58 -7.27
CA ILE A 73 4.12 -1.32 -6.01
C ILE A 73 4.04 0.16 -5.68
N GLY A 74 4.03 0.48 -4.40
CA GLY A 74 4.14 1.85 -3.93
C GLY A 74 5.02 1.96 -2.70
N VAL A 75 5.49 3.16 -2.45
CA VAL A 75 6.22 3.53 -1.24
C VAL A 75 5.60 4.78 -0.66
N GLY A 76 5.61 4.91 0.66
CA GLY A 76 5.06 6.09 1.29
C GLY A 76 5.66 6.37 2.65
N TRP A 77 5.43 7.59 3.09
CA TRP A 77 5.82 8.06 4.40
C TRP A 77 4.69 8.93 4.95
N MET A 78 4.38 8.72 6.22
CA MET A 78 3.31 9.38 6.94
C MET A 78 3.79 9.73 8.34
N ARG A 79 3.28 10.82 8.89
CA ARG A 79 3.49 11.19 10.29
C ARG A 79 2.18 11.35 11.03
N SER A 80 2.15 10.94 12.30
CA SER A 80 0.97 11.05 13.15
C SER A 80 0.89 12.33 13.98
N ASP A 81 1.96 13.12 14.05
CA ASP A 81 2.12 14.29 14.92
C ASP A 81 1.86 15.64 14.22
N ILE A 82 1.55 15.65 12.92
CA ILE A 82 1.37 16.89 12.16
C ILE A 82 0.06 17.61 12.52
N LEU A 83 -1.02 16.86 12.75
CA LEU A 83 -2.36 17.40 12.97
C LEU A 83 -2.79 17.34 14.44
N SER A 84 -2.23 16.42 15.21
CA SER A 84 -2.59 16.17 16.61
C SER A 84 -1.57 15.25 17.27
N ASP A 85 -1.31 15.43 18.57
CA ASP A 85 -0.45 14.53 19.35
C ASP A 85 -1.12 13.20 19.77
N SER A 86 -2.36 12.94 19.31
CA SER A 86 -3.09 11.71 19.68
C SER A 86 -2.54 10.43 19.05
N GLY A 87 -1.63 10.53 18.08
CA GLY A 87 -1.12 9.38 17.33
C GLY A 87 -2.14 8.75 16.37
N ARG A 88 -3.35 9.30 16.25
CA ARG A 88 -4.44 8.75 15.43
C ARG A 88 -4.55 9.37 14.04
N HIS A 89 -3.97 10.55 13.83
CA HIS A 89 -4.10 11.30 12.59
C HIS A 89 -2.83 11.19 11.76
N GLY A 90 -2.81 10.32 10.76
CA GLY A 90 -1.72 10.20 9.82
C GLY A 90 -1.87 11.14 8.64
N LEU A 91 -0.85 11.95 8.35
CA LEU A 91 -0.73 12.71 7.11
C LEU A 91 0.60 12.40 6.43
N GLY A 92 0.59 12.18 5.11
CA GLY A 92 1.78 11.71 4.42
C GLY A 92 1.85 11.97 2.94
N ILE A 93 2.82 11.31 2.33
CA ILE A 93 3.05 11.26 0.89
C ILE A 93 3.15 9.79 0.46
N HIS A 94 2.66 9.51 -0.74
CA HIS A 94 2.73 8.20 -1.37
C HIS A 94 3.17 8.35 -2.83
N LEU A 95 4.03 7.44 -3.29
CA LEU A 95 4.43 7.29 -4.68
C LEU A 95 4.15 5.86 -5.10
N GLY A 96 3.35 5.68 -6.15
CA GLY A 96 2.94 4.38 -6.66
C GLY A 96 3.28 4.24 -8.13
N ILE A 97 3.60 3.00 -8.52
CA ILE A 97 3.79 2.60 -9.90
C ILE A 97 2.90 1.38 -10.13
N THR A 98 2.09 1.41 -11.19
CA THR A 98 1.27 0.27 -11.59
C THR A 98 1.54 -0.12 -13.03
N TYR A 99 1.34 -1.39 -13.32
CA TYR A 99 1.52 -1.97 -14.64
C TYR A 99 0.20 -2.59 -15.08
N ASN A 100 -0.32 -2.10 -16.19
CA ASN A 100 -1.58 -2.56 -16.75
C ASN A 100 -1.32 -3.68 -17.77
N SER A 101 -1.88 -4.86 -17.54
CA SER A 101 -1.70 -6.02 -18.42
C SER A 101 -2.65 -6.06 -19.63
N HIS A 102 -3.31 -4.94 -19.98
CA HIS A 102 -4.30 -4.91 -21.06
C HIS A 102 -3.62 -4.83 -22.45
N GLU A 103 -3.93 -5.81 -23.33
CA GLU A 103 -3.66 -5.78 -24.78
C GLU A 103 -2.23 -5.38 -25.22
N ASN A 104 -1.17 -6.02 -24.71
CA ASN A 104 0.22 -5.79 -25.17
C ASN A 104 0.68 -4.32 -25.09
N ARG A 105 0.02 -3.48 -24.29
CA ARG A 105 0.47 -2.13 -24.01
C ARG A 105 1.16 -2.14 -22.64
N ASP A 106 2.49 -2.27 -22.68
CA ASP A 106 3.40 -2.17 -21.52
C ASP A 106 3.39 -0.76 -20.92
N GLN A 107 2.26 -0.33 -20.38
CA GLN A 107 2.07 1.04 -19.93
C GLN A 107 2.26 1.10 -18.43
N VAL A 108 3.41 1.67 -18.06
CA VAL A 108 3.75 2.02 -16.69
C VAL A 108 2.99 3.28 -16.33
N GLU A 109 2.16 3.19 -15.31
CA GLU A 109 1.45 4.33 -14.72
C GLU A 109 2.16 4.72 -13.43
N VAL A 110 2.41 6.02 -13.26
CA VAL A 110 3.03 6.55 -12.03
C VAL A 110 2.06 7.54 -11.41
N PHE A 111 1.90 7.46 -10.09
CA PHE A 111 1.07 8.39 -9.35
C PHE A 111 1.67 8.79 -8.01
N ALA A 112 1.30 9.97 -7.54
CA ALA A 112 1.66 10.52 -6.25
C ALA A 112 0.39 10.92 -5.50
N GLY A 113 0.33 10.65 -4.19
CA GLY A 113 -0.83 10.97 -3.36
C GLY A 113 -0.43 11.62 -2.05
N LEU A 114 -1.32 12.42 -1.48
CA LEU A 114 -1.18 13.00 -0.14
C LEU A 114 -2.21 12.36 0.79
N PRO A 115 -1.96 11.15 1.34
CA PRO A 115 -2.91 10.48 2.22
C PRO A 115 -3.09 11.21 3.55
N TYR A 116 -4.35 11.41 3.91
CA TYR A 116 -4.78 11.60 5.29
C TYR A 116 -5.54 10.36 5.75
N VAL A 117 -5.12 9.75 6.85
CA VAL A 117 -5.69 8.51 7.40
C VAL A 117 -5.88 8.63 8.90
N TYR A 118 -7.06 8.26 9.37
CA TYR A 118 -7.36 8.15 10.79
C TYR A 118 -7.24 6.69 11.24
N PHE A 119 -6.37 6.43 12.21
CA PHE A 119 -6.16 5.12 12.84
C PHE A 119 -6.97 5.04 14.12
N PHE A 120 -7.99 4.18 14.15
CA PHE A 120 -8.96 4.15 15.26
C PHE A 120 -8.31 3.77 16.60
N SER A 121 -7.32 2.88 16.57
CA SER A 121 -6.56 2.46 17.75
C SER A 121 -5.32 3.33 18.03
N GLY A 122 -4.91 4.16 17.07
CA GLY A 122 -3.58 4.78 17.01
C GLY A 122 -2.70 4.12 15.95
N MET A 123 -1.83 4.90 15.31
CA MET A 123 -1.03 4.44 14.16
C MET A 123 -0.09 3.29 14.53
N ASP A 124 0.42 3.26 15.76
CA ASP A 124 1.40 2.29 16.28
C ASP A 124 0.77 1.04 16.92
N THR A 125 -0.52 0.86 16.70
CA THR A 125 -1.30 -0.23 17.27
C THR A 125 -2.13 -0.93 16.22
N THR A 126 -2.42 -2.20 16.47
CA THR A 126 -3.29 -3.00 15.63
C THR A 126 -4.72 -2.41 15.61
N GLY A 127 -5.28 -2.21 14.42
CA GLY A 127 -6.65 -1.72 14.30
C GLY A 127 -7.07 -1.29 12.90
N LEU A 128 -8.33 -0.88 12.81
CA LEU A 128 -8.90 -0.30 11.60
C LEU A 128 -8.34 1.09 11.32
N ASN A 129 -8.31 1.44 10.04
CA ASN A 129 -8.00 2.78 9.58
C ASN A 129 -8.92 3.20 8.41
N LEU A 130 -9.18 4.49 8.30
CA LEU A 130 -10.03 5.10 7.28
C LEU A 130 -9.45 6.45 6.86
N GLY A 131 -9.47 6.77 5.57
CA GLY A 131 -8.87 8.00 5.09
C GLY A 131 -9.28 8.42 3.69
N LEU A 132 -8.69 9.54 3.26
CA LEU A 132 -8.88 10.13 1.94
C LEU A 132 -7.53 10.58 1.39
N THR A 133 -7.32 10.35 0.11
CA THR A 133 -6.09 10.74 -0.59
C THR A 133 -6.43 11.47 -1.88
N PRO A 134 -6.23 12.80 -1.97
CA PRO A 134 -6.01 13.41 -3.26
C PRO A 134 -4.75 12.83 -3.91
N TYR A 135 -4.83 12.53 -5.21
CA TYR A 135 -3.69 12.03 -5.97
C TYR A 135 -3.60 12.67 -7.36
N LEU A 136 -2.39 12.66 -7.89
CA LEU A 136 -2.03 13.04 -9.26
C LEU A 136 -1.29 11.87 -9.89
N GLY A 137 -1.64 11.50 -11.11
CA GLY A 137 -0.96 10.42 -11.83
C GLY A 137 -0.85 10.69 -13.32
N ARG A 138 0.02 9.95 -13.99
CA ARG A 138 0.18 10.01 -15.44
C ARG A 138 -0.19 8.66 -16.05
N HIS A 139 -1.10 8.69 -17.01
CA HIS A 139 -1.50 7.54 -17.81
C HIS A 139 -1.53 7.98 -19.27
N ASN A 140 -0.71 7.38 -20.12
CA ASN A 140 -0.67 7.68 -21.57
C ASN A 140 -0.51 9.16 -21.90
N ASP A 141 0.46 9.80 -21.25
CA ASP A 141 0.77 11.23 -21.37
C ASP A 141 -0.34 12.19 -20.92
N GLU A 142 -1.46 11.66 -20.44
CA GLU A 142 -2.51 12.43 -19.80
C GLU A 142 -2.29 12.48 -18.28
N ASN A 143 -2.41 13.68 -17.73
CA ASN A 143 -2.42 13.89 -16.29
C ASN A 143 -3.83 13.60 -15.76
N ARG A 144 -3.92 12.73 -14.74
CA ARG A 144 -5.14 12.43 -14.01
C ARG A 144 -5.01 12.93 -12.60
N ALA A 145 -6.10 13.50 -12.09
CA ALA A 145 -6.23 13.92 -10.71
C ALA A 145 -7.52 13.35 -10.14
N GLY A 146 -7.53 13.02 -8.86
CA GLY A 146 -8.72 12.50 -8.23
C GLY A 146 -8.54 12.28 -6.74
N PHE A 147 -9.49 11.57 -6.16
CA PHE A 147 -9.48 11.17 -4.77
C PHE A 147 -9.60 9.66 -4.64
N LEU A 148 -8.90 9.07 -3.67
CA LEU A 148 -9.00 7.68 -3.28
C LEU A 148 -9.43 7.61 -1.82
N LEU A 149 -10.36 6.71 -1.52
CA LEU A 149 -10.66 6.33 -0.15
C LEU A 149 -9.61 5.33 0.31
N ASN A 150 -9.17 5.46 1.56
CA ASN A 150 -8.37 4.45 2.24
C ASN A 150 -9.25 3.75 3.26
N LEU A 151 -9.30 2.44 3.24
CA LEU A 151 -9.93 1.63 4.28
C LEU A 151 -9.10 0.37 4.45
N GLY A 152 -8.66 0.10 5.67
CA GLY A 152 -7.88 -1.10 5.92
C GLY A 152 -7.75 -1.42 7.38
N TYR A 153 -6.95 -2.46 7.60
CA TYR A 153 -6.61 -2.96 8.92
C TYR A 153 -5.09 -3.06 9.01
N GLN A 154 -4.53 -2.53 10.08
CA GLN A 154 -3.11 -2.56 10.38
C GLN A 154 -2.88 -3.53 11.55
N PHE A 155 -1.87 -4.39 11.43
CA PHE A 155 -1.44 -5.37 12.43
C PHE A 155 -0.17 -4.89 13.14
#